data_AF-A0A6I8PI77-F1
#
_entry.id   AF-A0A6I8PI77-F1
#
_cell.length_a   1.000
_cell.length_b   1.000
_cell.length_c   1.000
_cell.angle_alpha   90.00
_cell.angle_beta   90.00
_cell.angle_gamma   90.00
#
_symmetry.space_group_name_H-M   'P 1'
#
loop_
_entity.id
_entity.type
_entity.pdbx_description
1 polymer ?
#
loop_
_entity_poly.entity_id
_entity_poly.type
_entity_poly.pdbx_seq_one_letter_code
_entity_poly.pdbx_strand_id
1 'polypeptide(L)'
;MLVISRAPRKSSGACSRSIGGRKTCLGSTCMPCYLCLILHSHFFSLLNNKTGIHFFILSCISVCLTKTEGSRDNGTWQPVIDDLELIKNMTKFIDIDAMLYTDKGQPNCKLTVMRCFLLELHVILHESDDKTLNRTVWNVIITANSTLSSKTSTKELGCKKCEEFEEKNFAEFLDDFMSTVRSLNHPSNTT
;
A
#
# COMPACT_ATOMS: atom_id res chain seq x y z
N MET A 1 42.71 -0.63 33.34
CA MET A 1 43.20 0.49 32.50
C MET A 1 44.06 -0.12 31.39
N LEU A 2 43.89 0.42 30.18
CA LEU A 2 44.20 -0.10 28.85
C LEU A 2 45.59 -0.73 28.64
N VAL A 3 45.59 -1.93 28.05
CA VAL A 3 46.73 -2.45 27.27
C VAL A 3 46.66 -1.81 25.89
N ILE A 4 47.66 -0.98 25.56
CA ILE A 4 47.97 -0.54 24.21
C ILE A 4 49.12 -1.39 23.71
N SER A 5 48.98 -1.97 22.51
CA SER A 5 50.05 -2.07 21.50
C SER A 5 49.49 -2.65 20.19
N ARG A 6 49.59 -1.88 19.10
CA ARG A 6 49.31 -2.30 17.72
C ARG A 6 50.59 -2.82 17.04
N ALA A 7 50.42 -3.95 16.33
CA ALA A 7 51.02 -4.37 15.03
C ALA A 7 52.57 -4.58 14.94
N PRO A 8 53.12 -5.47 14.06
CA PRO A 8 52.62 -5.72 12.70
C PRO A 8 52.90 -7.10 12.01
N ARG A 9 52.45 -7.16 10.74
CA ARG A 9 52.95 -7.91 9.55
C ARG A 9 52.42 -9.32 9.20
N LYS A 10 51.59 -9.29 8.13
CA LYS A 10 51.64 -10.06 6.87
C LYS A 10 52.10 -11.53 6.92
N SER A 11 51.21 -12.44 6.48
CA SER A 11 51.62 -13.57 5.64
C SER A 11 50.79 -13.59 4.35
N SER A 12 51.47 -13.35 3.24
CA SER A 12 50.96 -13.49 1.88
C SER A 12 50.53 -14.94 1.62
N GLY A 13 49.26 -15.17 1.28
CA GLY A 13 48.81 -16.47 0.78
C GLY A 13 49.34 -16.69 -0.63
N ALA A 14 50.38 -17.50 -0.77
CA ALA A 14 50.91 -17.92 -2.06
C ALA A 14 50.05 -19.05 -2.65
N CYS A 15 49.33 -18.79 -3.75
CA CYS A 15 48.80 -19.87 -4.58
C CYS A 15 49.94 -20.43 -5.46
N SER A 16 50.54 -21.54 -5.04
CA SER A 16 51.44 -22.31 -5.92
C SER A 16 50.65 -22.95 -7.05
N ARG A 17 50.97 -22.55 -8.29
CA ARG A 17 50.63 -23.31 -9.51
C ARG A 17 51.45 -24.60 -9.53
N SER A 18 50.76 -25.73 -9.70
CA SER A 18 51.37 -26.96 -10.18
C SER A 18 50.57 -27.46 -11.38
N ILE A 19 51.31 -27.83 -12.42
CA ILE A 19 50.86 -28.42 -13.68
C ILE A 19 50.48 -29.88 -13.41
N GLY A 20 49.29 -30.29 -13.85
CA GLY A 20 48.88 -31.69 -13.96
C GLY A 20 48.46 -32.34 -12.64
N GLY A 21 47.21 -32.78 -12.58
CA GLY A 21 46.70 -33.67 -11.54
C GLY A 21 45.63 -33.02 -10.65
N ARG A 22 44.44 -33.64 -10.61
CA ARG A 22 43.29 -33.26 -9.79
C ARG A 22 43.72 -32.97 -8.34
N LYS A 23 43.45 -31.76 -7.87
CA LYS A 23 43.42 -31.45 -6.44
C LYS A 23 41.97 -31.55 -5.97
N THR A 24 41.63 -32.67 -5.33
CA THR A 24 40.43 -32.76 -4.49
C THR A 24 40.71 -31.98 -3.21
N CYS A 25 40.26 -30.73 -3.14
CA CYS A 25 40.12 -30.02 -1.87
C CYS A 25 38.81 -30.49 -1.20
N LEU A 26 38.84 -31.68 -0.59
CA LEU A 26 37.85 -32.07 0.40
C LEU A 26 38.36 -31.53 1.75
N GLY A 27 37.78 -30.43 2.23
CA GLY A 27 38.25 -29.85 3.49
C GLY A 27 37.80 -28.42 3.78
N SER A 28 36.54 -28.10 3.54
CA SER A 28 35.75 -27.16 4.34
C SER A 28 34.33 -27.25 3.81
N THR A 29 33.47 -27.98 4.51
CA THR A 29 32.06 -28.07 4.17
C THR A 29 31.52 -26.64 4.18
N CYS A 30 31.24 -26.07 3.00
CA CYS A 30 30.64 -24.77 2.87
C CYS A 30 29.21 -24.86 3.41
N MET A 31 29.07 -24.79 4.73
CA MET A 31 27.78 -24.73 5.42
C MET A 31 26.84 -23.68 4.79
N PRO A 32 27.32 -22.49 4.37
CA PRO A 32 26.48 -21.52 3.67
C PRO A 32 25.96 -22.03 2.31
N CYS A 33 26.78 -22.76 1.55
CA CYS A 33 26.41 -23.26 0.23
C CYS A 33 25.39 -24.40 0.32
N TYR A 34 25.57 -25.31 1.28
CA TYR A 34 24.63 -26.41 1.52
C TYR A 34 23.28 -25.89 2.04
N LEU A 35 23.31 -24.92 2.98
CA LEU A 35 22.10 -24.26 3.46
C LEU A 35 21.37 -23.51 2.33
N CYS A 36 22.10 -22.86 1.42
CA CYS A 36 21.52 -22.16 0.28
C CYS A 36 20.85 -23.12 -0.72
N LEU A 37 21.47 -24.27 -1.02
CA LEU A 37 20.88 -25.31 -1.88
C LEU A 37 19.64 -25.95 -1.24
N ILE A 38 19.66 -26.16 0.08
CA ILE A 38 18.51 -26.65 0.85
C ILE A 38 17.37 -25.62 0.79
N LEU A 39 17.64 -24.35 1.11
CA LEU A 39 16.61 -23.30 1.04
C LEU A 39 16.05 -23.17 -0.38
N HIS A 40 16.89 -23.24 -1.42
CA HIS A 40 16.45 -23.11 -2.80
C HIS A 40 15.56 -24.29 -3.24
N SER A 41 15.92 -25.53 -2.88
CA SER A 41 15.12 -26.72 -3.22
C SER A 41 13.80 -26.80 -2.45
N HIS A 42 13.78 -26.44 -1.16
CA HIS A 42 12.55 -26.37 -0.38
C HIS A 42 11.62 -25.26 -0.87
N PHE A 43 12.18 -24.10 -1.23
CA PHE A 43 11.42 -22.99 -1.82
C PHE A 43 10.79 -23.39 -3.16
N PHE A 44 11.56 -24.04 -4.04
CA PHE A 44 11.06 -24.49 -5.34
C PHE A 44 10.00 -25.61 -5.19
N SER A 45 10.16 -26.48 -4.21
CA SER A 45 9.15 -27.50 -3.87
C SER A 45 7.85 -26.89 -3.34
N LEU A 46 7.95 -25.85 -2.48
CA LEU A 46 6.81 -25.07 -2.00
C LEU A 46 6.08 -24.36 -3.14
N LEU A 47 6.81 -23.74 -4.08
CA LEU A 47 6.21 -23.03 -5.21
C LEU A 47 5.63 -23.96 -6.30
N ASN A 48 6.03 -25.22 -6.36
CA ASN A 48 5.48 -26.19 -7.32
C ASN A 48 4.23 -26.93 -6.82
N ASN A 49 3.84 -26.72 -5.56
CA ASN A 49 2.63 -27.30 -4.99
C ASN A 49 1.53 -26.24 -4.91
N LYS A 50 0.32 -26.56 -5.36
CA LYS A 50 -0.85 -25.67 -5.28
C LYS A 50 -1.05 -25.13 -3.85
N THR A 51 -0.93 -25.97 -2.83
CA THR A 51 -1.06 -25.58 -1.42
C THR A 51 0.11 -24.71 -0.94
N GLY A 52 1.32 -24.96 -1.48
CA GLY A 52 2.51 -24.20 -1.11
C GLY A 52 2.53 -22.80 -1.72
N ILE A 53 2.00 -22.62 -2.92
CA ILE A 53 1.75 -21.29 -3.52
C ILE A 53 0.77 -20.51 -2.65
N HIS A 54 -0.33 -21.12 -2.20
CA HIS A 54 -1.28 -20.45 -1.30
C HIS A 54 -0.62 -20.01 0.02
N PHE A 55 0.19 -20.87 0.64
CA PHE A 55 0.91 -20.53 1.86
C PHE A 55 1.94 -19.41 1.64
N PHE A 56 2.66 -19.43 0.51
CA PHE A 56 3.61 -18.39 0.14
C PHE A 56 2.92 -17.05 -0.14
N ILE A 57 1.77 -17.06 -0.81
CA ILE A 57 0.96 -15.86 -1.02
C ILE A 57 0.47 -15.32 0.33
N LEU A 58 -0.04 -16.17 1.22
CA LEU A 58 -0.51 -15.78 2.55
C LEU A 58 0.62 -15.24 3.44
N SER A 59 1.83 -15.77 3.33
CA SER A 59 3.00 -15.27 4.06
C SER A 59 3.53 -13.95 3.50
N CYS A 60 3.49 -13.76 2.18
CA CYS A 60 3.79 -12.46 1.57
C CYS A 60 2.74 -11.42 1.98
N ILE A 61 1.47 -11.80 2.00
CA ILE A 61 0.37 -10.95 2.46
C ILE A 61 0.55 -10.61 3.94
N SER A 62 0.91 -11.57 4.80
CA SER A 62 1.09 -11.28 6.24
C SER A 62 2.25 -10.31 6.50
N VAL A 63 3.35 -10.41 5.76
CA VAL A 63 4.47 -9.45 5.82
C VAL A 63 4.09 -8.08 5.23
N CYS A 64 3.25 -8.04 4.19
CA CYS A 64 2.70 -6.79 3.68
C CYS A 64 1.66 -6.16 4.64
N LEU A 65 1.02 -6.96 5.50
CA LEU A 65 0.08 -6.51 6.53
C LEU A 65 0.75 -6.03 7.83
N THR A 66 2.04 -6.30 8.08
CA THR A 66 2.70 -5.85 9.33
C THR A 66 2.93 -4.35 9.41
N LYS A 67 2.48 -3.55 8.42
CA LYS A 67 2.47 -2.09 8.47
C LYS A 67 1.14 -1.49 8.93
N THR A 68 0.45 -2.15 9.86
CA THR A 68 -0.59 -1.51 10.68
C THR A 68 -0.21 -1.66 12.14
N GLU A 69 0.64 -0.74 12.57
CA GLU A 69 0.93 -0.47 13.97
C GLU A 69 -0.38 -0.16 14.70
N GLY A 70 -0.55 -0.79 15.86
CA GLY A 70 -1.81 -0.83 16.59
C GLY A 70 -2.28 0.55 17.04
N SER A 71 -3.43 0.97 16.52
CA SER A 71 -4.37 1.78 17.27
C SER A 71 -5.75 1.18 17.08
N ARG A 72 -6.27 0.64 18.17
CA ARG A 72 -7.68 0.45 18.49
C ARG A 72 -8.62 1.21 17.53
N ASP A 73 -9.29 0.42 16.71
CA ASP A 73 -10.31 0.75 15.72
C ASP A 73 -11.33 1.77 16.25
N ASN A 74 -11.07 3.03 15.92
CA ASN A 74 -12.03 4.09 15.73
C ASN A 74 -11.85 4.41 14.25
N GLY A 75 -12.85 4.12 13.40
CA GLY A 75 -12.83 4.34 11.95
C GLY A 75 -12.49 5.78 11.57
N THR A 76 -11.21 6.10 11.63
CA THR A 76 -10.64 7.43 11.52
C THR A 76 -10.36 7.67 10.05
N TRP A 77 -10.98 8.68 9.46
CA TRP A 77 -10.75 9.01 8.06
C TRP A 77 -9.44 9.77 7.81
N GLN A 78 -8.60 9.95 8.84
CA GLN A 78 -7.33 10.67 8.71
C GLN A 78 -6.43 10.12 7.60
N PRO A 79 -6.23 8.79 7.46
CA PRO A 79 -5.40 8.27 6.36
C PRO A 79 -5.98 8.60 4.97
N VAL A 80 -7.32 8.68 4.86
CA VAL A 80 -7.98 9.11 3.63
C VAL A 80 -7.69 10.59 3.33
N ILE A 81 -7.73 11.46 4.35
CA ILE A 81 -7.35 12.87 4.19
C ILE A 81 -5.90 13.01 3.75
N ASP A 82 -4.98 12.27 4.38
CA ASP A 82 -3.55 12.34 4.08
C ASP A 82 -3.27 11.94 2.62
N ASP A 83 -3.91 10.86 2.14
CA ASP A 83 -3.79 10.43 0.74
C ASP A 83 -4.46 11.43 -0.24
N LEU A 84 -5.59 12.05 0.11
CA LEU A 84 -6.23 13.08 -0.71
C LEU A 84 -5.37 14.35 -0.83
N GLU A 85 -4.69 14.76 0.25
CA GLU A 85 -3.73 15.87 0.21
C GLU A 85 -2.51 15.55 -0.65
N LEU A 86 -2.05 14.30 -0.62
CA LEU A 86 -0.98 13.83 -1.49
C LEU A 86 -1.41 13.89 -2.97
N ILE A 87 -2.61 13.41 -3.30
CA ILE A 87 -3.19 13.50 -4.65
C ILE A 87 -3.25 14.97 -5.10
N LYS A 88 -3.79 15.86 -4.27
CA LYS A 88 -3.87 17.30 -4.58
C LYS A 88 -2.50 17.94 -4.85
N ASN A 89 -1.44 17.44 -4.23
CA ASN A 89 -0.09 17.93 -4.51
C ASN A 89 0.48 17.37 -5.82
N MET A 90 0.19 16.10 -6.16
CA MET A 90 0.61 15.49 -7.42
C MET A 90 -0.05 16.16 -8.63
N THR A 91 -1.33 16.51 -8.51
CA THR A 91 -2.14 17.09 -9.60
C THR A 91 -1.78 18.53 -9.96
N LYS A 92 -0.88 19.16 -9.20
CA LYS A 92 -0.23 20.41 -9.62
C LYS A 92 0.68 20.21 -10.85
N PHE A 93 1.12 18.98 -11.08
CA PHE A 93 2.05 18.62 -12.14
C PHE A 93 1.48 17.60 -13.14
N ILE A 94 0.31 17.04 -12.84
CA ILE A 94 -0.42 16.09 -13.68
C ILE A 94 -1.71 16.76 -14.09
N ASP A 95 -1.95 16.87 -15.40
CA ASP A 95 -3.19 17.42 -15.92
C ASP A 95 -4.25 16.32 -15.97
N ILE A 96 -5.43 16.62 -15.40
CA ILE A 96 -6.58 15.70 -15.35
C ILE A 96 -7.77 16.54 -15.77
N ASP A 97 -8.25 16.29 -16.98
CA ASP A 97 -9.36 16.99 -17.61
C ASP A 97 -10.72 16.31 -17.37
N ALA A 98 -10.75 15.32 -16.49
CA ALA A 98 -11.97 14.63 -16.09
C ALA A 98 -12.95 15.56 -15.36
N MET A 99 -14.22 15.48 -15.77
CA MET A 99 -15.35 16.08 -15.10
C MET A 99 -16.07 14.99 -14.31
N LEU A 100 -16.24 15.21 -13.00
CA LEU A 100 -16.66 14.17 -12.06
C LEU A 100 -17.90 14.59 -11.28
N TYR A 101 -18.81 13.65 -11.07
CA TYR A 101 -20.03 13.88 -10.32
C TYR A 101 -19.73 14.23 -8.85
N THR A 102 -20.08 15.45 -8.44
CA THR A 102 -19.66 16.03 -7.17
C THR A 102 -20.83 16.67 -6.42
N ASP A 103 -21.00 16.32 -5.14
CA ASP A 103 -21.96 16.97 -4.24
C ASP A 103 -21.28 17.39 -2.94
N LYS A 104 -21.69 18.54 -2.39
CA LYS A 104 -21.16 19.07 -1.11
C LYS A 104 -21.78 18.41 0.13
N GLY A 105 -22.64 17.41 -0.06
CA GLY A 105 -23.20 16.62 1.02
C GLY A 105 -24.58 17.12 1.41
N GLN A 106 -25.61 16.43 0.95
CA GLN A 106 -26.91 16.47 1.62
C GLN A 106 -26.76 15.89 3.04
N PRO A 107 -27.30 16.56 4.08
CA PRO A 107 -27.03 16.22 5.48
C PRO A 107 -27.40 14.77 5.86
N ASN A 108 -28.38 14.19 5.16
CA ASN A 108 -28.89 12.83 5.38
C ASN A 108 -28.32 11.78 4.41
N CYS A 109 -27.45 12.17 3.47
CA CYS A 109 -26.94 11.31 2.40
C CYS A 109 -25.41 11.23 2.37
N LYS A 110 -24.75 11.51 3.50
CA LYS A 110 -23.29 11.60 3.58
C LYS A 110 -22.60 10.30 3.17
N LEU A 111 -23.17 9.13 3.51
CA LEU A 111 -22.59 7.84 3.13
C LEU A 111 -22.79 7.56 1.63
N THR A 112 -23.93 7.95 1.07
CA THR A 112 -24.23 7.84 -0.36
C THR A 112 -23.31 8.76 -1.17
N VAL A 113 -23.16 10.01 -0.76
CA VAL A 113 -22.23 10.98 -1.36
C VAL A 113 -20.80 10.46 -1.30
N MET A 114 -20.38 9.90 -0.16
CA MET A 114 -19.07 9.27 -0.02
C MET A 114 -18.87 8.11 -1.01
N ARG A 115 -19.88 7.26 -1.20
CA ARG A 115 -19.80 6.18 -2.20
C ARG A 115 -19.68 6.72 -3.62
N CYS A 116 -20.37 7.80 -3.96
CA CYS A 116 -20.24 8.45 -5.25
C CYS A 116 -18.81 8.98 -5.46
N PHE A 117 -18.22 9.66 -4.47
CA PHE A 117 -16.80 10.06 -4.54
C PHE A 117 -15.86 8.89 -4.84
N LEU A 118 -16.08 7.72 -4.23
CA LEU A 118 -15.25 6.54 -4.49
C LEU A 118 -15.48 5.95 -5.89
N LEU A 119 -16.69 6.01 -6.43
CA LEU A 119 -16.98 5.59 -7.80
C LEU A 119 -16.31 6.51 -8.82
N GLU A 120 -16.37 7.81 -8.62
CA GLU A 120 -15.71 8.78 -9.51
C GLU A 120 -14.17 8.65 -9.48
N LEU A 121 -13.57 8.23 -8.36
CA LEU A 121 -12.15 7.91 -8.33
C LEU A 121 -11.77 6.74 -9.25
N HIS A 122 -12.71 5.83 -9.58
CA HIS A 122 -12.44 4.80 -10.59
C HIS A 122 -12.30 5.37 -12.00
N VAL A 123 -12.95 6.49 -12.31
CA VAL A 123 -12.74 7.22 -13.56
C VAL A 123 -11.29 7.69 -13.62
N ILE A 124 -10.76 8.27 -12.53
CA ILE A 124 -9.35 8.68 -12.47
C ILE A 124 -8.40 7.50 -12.68
N LEU A 125 -8.68 6.34 -12.09
CA LEU A 125 -7.87 5.13 -12.31
C LEU A 125 -7.90 4.63 -13.76
N HIS A 126 -8.95 4.96 -14.53
CA HIS A 126 -9.09 4.58 -15.92
C HIS A 126 -8.39 5.55 -16.87
N GLU A 127 -8.52 6.85 -16.59
CA GLU A 127 -8.02 7.93 -17.47
C GLU A 127 -6.56 8.29 -17.21
N SER A 128 -6.03 8.03 -16.01
CA SER A 128 -4.65 8.38 -15.65
C SER A 128 -3.65 7.25 -15.97
N ASP A 129 -2.56 7.60 -16.65
CA ASP A 129 -1.39 6.74 -16.85
C ASP A 129 -0.34 6.85 -15.72
N ASP A 130 -0.50 7.78 -14.77
CA ASP A 130 0.48 7.97 -13.69
C ASP A 130 0.35 6.87 -12.63
N LYS A 131 1.37 6.01 -12.56
CA LYS A 131 1.41 4.86 -11.63
C LYS A 131 1.38 5.28 -10.15
N THR A 132 1.92 6.45 -9.82
CA THR A 132 2.02 6.92 -8.43
C THR A 132 0.68 7.48 -7.97
N LEU A 133 0.04 8.28 -8.82
CA LEU A 133 -1.32 8.76 -8.64
C LEU A 133 -2.27 7.57 -8.51
N ASN A 134 -2.23 6.63 -9.46
CA ASN A 134 -3.12 5.47 -9.45
C ASN A 134 -2.97 4.62 -8.19
N ARG A 135 -1.73 4.47 -7.69
CA ARG A 135 -1.48 3.79 -6.41
C ARG A 135 -2.09 4.54 -5.23
N THR A 136 -1.94 5.85 -5.18
CA THR A 136 -2.49 6.69 -4.10
C THR A 136 -4.02 6.68 -4.13
N VAL A 137 -4.63 6.79 -5.30
CA VAL A 137 -6.09 6.68 -5.50
C VAL A 137 -6.60 5.31 -5.05
N TRP A 138 -5.90 4.22 -5.39
CA TRP A 138 -6.24 2.88 -4.91
C TRP A 138 -6.21 2.78 -3.38
N ASN A 139 -5.21 3.38 -2.73
CA ASN A 139 -5.13 3.40 -1.26
C ASN A 139 -6.33 4.14 -0.64
N VAL A 140 -6.74 5.27 -1.22
CA VAL A 140 -7.95 6.00 -0.80
C VAL A 140 -9.17 5.09 -0.86
N ILE A 141 -9.40 4.42 -1.99
CA ILE A 141 -10.57 3.55 -2.20
C ILE A 141 -10.60 2.41 -1.18
N ILE A 142 -9.47 1.73 -0.98
CA ILE A 142 -9.38 0.60 -0.04
C ILE A 142 -9.65 1.08 1.39
N THR A 143 -8.98 2.15 1.82
CA THR A 143 -9.06 2.68 3.18
C THR A 143 -10.44 3.27 3.49
N ALA A 144 -11.05 3.95 2.52
CA ALA A 144 -12.42 4.45 2.66
C ALA A 144 -13.43 3.31 2.73
N ASN A 145 -13.31 2.29 1.89
CA ASN A 145 -14.20 1.13 1.92
C ASN A 145 -14.10 0.33 3.23
N SER A 146 -12.90 0.15 3.79
CA SER A 146 -12.75 -0.47 5.11
C SER A 146 -13.42 0.36 6.20
N THR A 147 -13.30 1.69 6.13
CA THR A 147 -13.91 2.63 7.09
C THR A 147 -15.44 2.71 6.95
N LEU A 148 -15.97 2.56 5.73
CA LEU A 148 -17.41 2.48 5.47
C LEU A 148 -18.00 1.14 5.92
N SER A 149 -17.28 0.04 5.72
CA SER A 149 -17.74 -1.31 6.07
C SER A 149 -17.92 -1.49 7.58
N SER A 150 -17.13 -0.78 8.40
CA SER A 150 -17.29 -0.78 9.85
C SER A 150 -18.49 0.05 10.34
N LYS A 151 -19.03 0.95 9.51
CA LYS A 151 -20.24 1.75 9.79
C LYS A 151 -21.47 1.01 9.26
N THR A 152 -21.93 -0.02 9.96
CA THR A 152 -23.09 -0.82 9.55
C THR A 152 -24.42 -0.05 9.68
N SER A 153 -25.23 -0.11 8.60
CA SER A 153 -26.70 -0.10 8.60
C SER A 153 -27.52 1.20 8.77
N THR A 154 -27.00 2.39 8.48
CA THR A 154 -27.88 3.53 8.14
C THR A 154 -28.30 3.44 6.67
N LYS A 155 -29.49 2.91 6.40
CA LYS A 155 -30.13 3.06 5.09
C LYS A 155 -30.56 4.52 4.94
N GLU A 156 -29.78 5.29 4.20
CA GLU A 156 -30.19 6.61 3.76
C GLU A 156 -31.31 6.46 2.71
N LEU A 157 -32.41 7.21 2.88
CA LEU A 157 -33.60 7.16 2.01
C LEU A 157 -33.73 8.50 1.29
N GLY A 158 -34.15 8.45 0.02
CA GLY A 158 -34.40 9.66 -0.78
C GLY A 158 -33.14 10.39 -1.26
N CYS A 159 -31.98 9.73 -1.22
CA CYS A 159 -30.75 10.28 -1.77
C CYS A 159 -30.75 10.20 -3.30
N LYS A 160 -30.21 11.24 -3.94
CA LYS A 160 -29.99 11.27 -5.38
C LYS A 160 -28.99 10.19 -5.81
N LYS A 161 -29.08 9.75 -7.06
CA LYS A 161 -28.02 8.97 -7.70
C LYS A 161 -26.81 9.86 -7.99
N CYS A 162 -25.64 9.24 -8.18
CA CYS A 162 -24.40 9.97 -8.42
C CYS A 162 -24.50 10.83 -9.69
N GLU A 163 -25.10 10.30 -10.75
CA GLU A 163 -25.27 10.96 -12.05
C GLU A 163 -26.26 12.15 -12.01
N GLU A 164 -26.97 12.35 -10.90
CA GLU A 164 -27.82 13.53 -10.68
C GLU A 164 -27.08 14.67 -9.98
N PHE A 165 -25.80 14.47 -9.63
CA PHE A 165 -24.94 15.51 -9.10
C PHE A 165 -24.35 16.38 -10.21
N GLU A 166 -23.85 17.55 -9.83
CA GLU A 166 -23.16 18.45 -10.76
C GLU A 166 -21.79 17.86 -11.11
N GLU A 167 -21.42 17.90 -12.38
CA GLU A 167 -20.06 17.56 -12.80
C GLU A 167 -19.10 18.72 -12.52
N LYS A 168 -17.99 18.43 -11.85
CA LYS A 168 -16.94 19.43 -11.54
C LYS A 168 -15.58 18.95 -11.98
N ASN A 169 -14.67 19.89 -12.19
CA ASN A 169 -13.28 19.58 -12.47
C ASN A 169 -12.63 18.85 -11.28
N PHE A 170 -11.51 18.17 -11.54
CA PHE A 170 -10.86 17.34 -10.54
C PHE A 170 -10.41 18.10 -9.27
N ALA A 171 -10.00 19.37 -9.41
CA ALA A 171 -9.57 20.17 -8.26
C ALA A 171 -10.74 20.47 -7.31
N GLU A 172 -11.89 20.88 -7.86
CA GLU A 172 -13.11 21.12 -7.09
C GLU A 172 -13.67 19.82 -6.49
N PHE A 173 -13.64 18.73 -7.26
CA PHE A 173 -14.00 17.39 -6.77
C PHE A 173 -13.19 17.00 -5.52
N LEU A 174 -11.87 17.16 -5.55
CA LEU A 174 -11.00 16.84 -4.40
C LEU A 174 -11.30 17.71 -3.18
N ASP A 175 -11.57 19.00 -3.38
CA ASP A 175 -11.89 19.92 -2.29
C ASP A 175 -13.22 19.54 -1.61
N ASP A 176 -14.24 19.20 -2.39
CA ASP A 176 -15.54 18.75 -1.89
C ASP A 176 -15.46 17.36 -1.23
N PHE A 177 -14.62 16.46 -1.77
CA PHE A 177 -14.35 15.16 -1.18
C PHE A 177 -13.69 15.32 0.20
N MET A 178 -12.60 16.08 0.31
CA MET A 178 -11.94 16.33 1.60
C MET A 178 -12.88 16.97 2.61
N SER A 179 -13.72 17.92 2.19
CA SER A 179 -14.74 18.53 3.04
C SER A 179 -15.73 17.49 3.59
N THR A 180 -16.22 16.61 2.72
CA THR A 180 -17.14 15.52 3.08
C THR A 180 -16.49 14.55 4.08
N VAL A 181 -15.24 14.15 3.85
CA VAL A 181 -14.48 13.28 4.75
C VAL A 181 -14.31 13.92 6.12
N ARG A 182 -13.93 15.21 6.19
CA ARG A 182 -13.79 15.95 7.45
C ARG A 182 -15.12 16.01 8.21
N SER A 183 -16.24 16.18 7.51
CA SER A 183 -17.59 16.17 8.11
C SER A 183 -18.00 14.82 8.70
N LEU A 184 -17.38 13.72 8.25
CA LEU A 184 -17.60 12.36 8.77
C LEU A 184 -16.70 12.03 9.96
N ASN A 185 -15.55 12.68 10.08
CA ASN A 185 -14.64 12.58 11.24
C ASN A 185 -15.17 13.33 12.46
N HIS A 186 -15.88 14.44 12.24
CA HIS A 186 -16.49 15.24 13.30
C HIS A 186 -18.00 15.23 13.10
N PRO A 187 -18.73 14.22 13.60
CA PRO A 187 -20.17 14.33 13.67
C PRO A 187 -20.47 15.55 14.54
N SER A 188 -20.95 16.62 13.92
CA SER A 188 -21.51 17.74 14.67
C SER A 188 -22.54 17.15 15.62
N ASN A 189 -22.32 17.31 16.93
CA ASN A 189 -23.33 17.09 17.95
C ASN A 189 -24.46 18.12 17.70
N THR A 190 -25.30 17.87 16.71
CA THR A 190 -26.53 18.64 16.51
C THR A 190 -27.54 18.13 17.52
N THR A 191 -27.68 18.94 18.56
CA THR A 191 -28.71 18.88 19.60
C THR A 191 -30.04 19.32 19.04
#